data_AF-A0AAJ2BCN6-F1
#
_entry.id   AF-A0AAJ2BCN6-F1
#
_cell.length_a   1.000
_cell.length_b   1.000
_cell.length_c   1.000
_cell.angle_alpha   90.00
_cell.angle_beta   90.00
_cell.angle_gamma   90.00
#
_symmetry.space_group_name_H-M   'P 1'
#
loop_
_entity.id
_entity.type
_entity.pdbx_description
1 polymer ?
#
loop_
_entity_poly.entity_id
_entity_poly.type
_entity_poly.pdbx_seq_one_letter_code
_entity_poly.pdbx_strand_id
1 'polypeptide(L)'
;MRQKLFFSERPEVIYAVGDVHGCLDLLHILQEKIRADAALETGDKWIIMLGDYVDRGPKSSGVLEELSTTQPDGIQRFCLSGNHEESMLDFLKNPHRDHRWLEFGGLETLQSYGIPWLPDDNRQLRIAVQQAIPPHHITFAADLPSLIAVPGLCFVHAGLLNDVPLEQQEDKHLLWIRPSQQGAPSVPNPFPHGSRSHAGAQCCDGR
;
A
#
# COMPACT_ATOMS: atom_id res chain seq x y z
N MET A 1 -1.44 -16.39 1.55
CA MET A 1 -2.28 -15.46 2.32
C MET A 1 -1.36 -14.51 3.03
N ARG A 2 -1.63 -13.21 2.93
CA ARG A 2 -0.92 -12.15 3.65
C ARG A 2 -1.31 -12.17 5.12
N GLN A 3 -0.44 -11.61 5.96
CA GLN A 3 -0.74 -11.47 7.38
C GLN A 3 -1.90 -10.50 7.60
N LYS A 4 -2.67 -10.72 8.65
CA LYS A 4 -3.65 -9.77 9.19
C LYS A 4 -3.25 -9.42 10.60
N LEU A 5 -3.22 -8.14 10.93
CA LEU A 5 -2.79 -7.63 12.22
C LEU A 5 -4.01 -7.18 13.03
N PHE A 6 -4.13 -7.69 14.24
CA PHE A 6 -5.19 -7.34 15.17
C PHE A 6 -4.55 -6.83 16.46
N PHE A 7 -4.89 -5.59 16.82
CA PHE A 7 -4.39 -4.94 18.02
C PHE A 7 -5.53 -4.80 19.04
N SER A 8 -5.22 -5.01 20.31
CA SER A 8 -6.17 -4.86 21.42
C SER A 8 -6.37 -3.42 21.86
N GLU A 9 -5.44 -2.53 21.49
CA GLU A 9 -5.43 -1.13 21.86
C GLU A 9 -5.36 -0.25 20.61
N ARG A 10 -5.84 0.98 20.74
CA ARG A 10 -5.83 1.99 19.68
C ARG A 10 -4.96 3.16 20.16
N PRO A 11 -4.01 3.64 19.34
CA PRO A 11 -3.24 4.84 19.67
C PRO A 11 -4.14 6.08 19.74
N GLU A 12 -3.66 7.11 20.42
CA GLU A 12 -4.35 8.40 20.53
C GLU A 12 -4.59 9.02 19.15
N VAL A 13 -3.62 8.90 18.24
CA VAL A 13 -3.70 9.47 16.89
C VAL A 13 -3.35 8.45 15.82
N ILE A 14 -4.15 8.42 14.75
CA ILE A 14 -3.89 7.63 13.55
C ILE A 14 -3.96 8.53 12.31
N TYR A 15 -2.89 8.54 11.53
CA TYR A 15 -2.85 9.09 10.18
C TYR A 15 -3.02 7.95 9.18
N ALA A 16 -4.08 7.98 8.38
CA ALA A 16 -4.26 7.05 7.27
C ALA A 16 -3.81 7.73 5.97
N VAL A 17 -2.84 7.12 5.28
CA VAL A 17 -2.25 7.64 4.04
C VAL A 17 -2.65 6.73 2.89
N GLY A 18 -3.33 7.30 1.89
CA GLY A 18 -3.75 6.58 0.68
C GLY A 18 -2.59 6.27 -0.27
N ASP A 19 -2.95 5.95 -1.50
CA ASP A 19 -2.05 5.49 -2.55
C ASP A 19 -0.90 6.47 -2.79
N VAL A 20 0.31 5.92 -2.90
CA VAL A 20 1.53 6.72 -3.11
C VAL A 20 1.96 6.68 -4.57
N HIS A 21 1.82 5.55 -5.26
CA HIS A 21 2.10 5.38 -6.68
C HIS A 21 3.40 6.05 -7.14
N GLY A 22 4.53 5.72 -6.50
CA GLY A 22 5.84 6.26 -6.87
C GLY A 22 5.98 7.79 -6.73
N CYS A 23 5.04 8.49 -6.09
CA CYS A 23 5.09 9.95 -5.86
C CYS A 23 5.93 10.29 -4.61
N LEU A 24 7.19 9.88 -4.59
CA LEU A 24 8.11 10.04 -3.45
C LEU A 24 8.18 11.48 -2.91
N ASP A 25 8.21 12.49 -3.79
CA ASP A 25 8.31 13.88 -3.36
C ASP A 25 7.05 14.34 -2.58
N LEU A 26 5.87 13.87 -3.02
CA LEU A 26 4.62 14.14 -2.32
C LEU A 26 4.54 13.37 -1.00
N LEU A 27 5.06 12.13 -0.98
CA LEU A 27 5.17 11.35 0.25
C LEU A 27 6.02 12.07 1.29
N HIS A 28 7.20 12.58 0.93
CA HIS A 28 8.04 13.36 1.84
C HIS A 28 7.31 14.62 2.36
N ILE A 29 6.65 15.38 1.48
CA ILE A 29 5.88 16.57 1.88
C ILE A 29 4.76 16.21 2.87
N LEU A 30 4.05 15.11 2.61
CA LEU A 30 3.00 14.63 3.50
C LEU A 30 3.55 14.17 4.85
N GLN A 31 4.68 13.45 4.87
CA GLN A 31 5.31 13.00 6.10
C GLN A 31 5.80 14.16 6.97
N GLU A 32 6.33 15.23 6.38
CA GLU A 32 6.69 16.43 7.15
C GLU A 32 5.46 17.11 7.77
N LYS A 33 4.33 17.17 7.05
CA LYS A 33 3.07 17.68 7.60
C LYS A 33 2.56 16.81 8.75
N ILE A 34 2.59 15.49 8.58
CA ILE A 34 2.20 14.54 9.63
C ILE A 34 3.12 14.72 10.85
N ARG A 35 4.44 14.82 10.65
CA ARG A 35 5.39 15.02 11.76
C ARG A 35 5.11 16.32 12.51
N ALA A 36 4.85 17.41 11.81
CA ALA A 36 4.53 18.69 12.42
C ALA A 36 3.24 18.64 13.24
N ASP A 37 2.20 17.99 12.72
CA ASP A 37 0.92 17.80 13.41
C ASP A 37 1.07 16.87 14.64
N ALA A 38 1.73 15.73 14.44
CA ALA A 38 2.00 14.72 15.46
C ALA A 38 2.86 15.23 16.63
N ALA A 39 3.63 16.30 16.43
CA ALA A 39 4.41 16.95 17.48
C ALA A 39 3.52 17.75 18.46
N LEU A 40 2.29 18.09 18.07
CA LEU A 40 1.32 18.78 18.92
C LEU A 40 0.55 17.82 19.83
N GLU A 41 0.59 16.53 19.51
CA GLU A 41 -0.22 15.49 20.15
C GLU A 41 0.61 14.69 21.17
N THR A 42 -0.02 14.38 22.30
CA THR A 42 0.55 13.51 23.35
C THR A 42 0.06 12.07 23.19
N GLY A 43 0.89 11.10 23.58
CA GLY A 43 0.54 9.67 23.50
C GLY A 43 1.10 8.97 22.27
N ASP A 44 0.61 7.76 22.02
CA ASP A 44 1.00 6.92 20.90
C ASP A 44 0.39 7.43 19.59
N LYS A 45 1.20 7.38 18.54
CA LYS A 45 0.90 7.96 17.23
C LYS A 45 1.23 6.97 16.15
N TRP A 46 0.27 6.66 15.30
CA TRP A 46 0.46 5.72 14.20
C TRP A 46 0.25 6.39 12.84
N ILE A 47 1.05 5.96 11.86
CA ILE A 47 0.79 6.14 10.43
C ILE A 47 0.42 4.78 9.85
N ILE A 48 -0.70 4.70 9.14
CA ILE A 48 -1.12 3.51 8.40
C ILE A 48 -1.12 3.88 6.91
N MET A 49 -0.16 3.32 6.18
CA MET A 49 -0.09 3.42 4.72
C MET A 49 -1.02 2.35 4.11
N LEU A 50 -1.92 2.75 3.22
CA LEU A 50 -3.03 1.91 2.74
C LEU A 50 -2.68 1.02 1.53
N GLY A 51 -1.44 1.02 1.05
CA GLY A 51 -1.00 0.24 -0.11
C GLY A 51 -0.73 1.10 -1.34
N ASP A 52 -0.48 0.44 -2.47
CA ASP A 52 -0.23 1.04 -3.78
C ASP A 52 0.93 2.05 -3.73
N TYR A 53 2.10 1.54 -3.36
CA TYR A 53 3.36 2.27 -3.28
C TYR A 53 4.06 2.38 -4.62
N VAL A 54 3.88 1.34 -5.44
CA VAL A 54 4.51 1.22 -6.75
C VAL A 54 3.58 1.68 -7.88
N ASP A 55 4.14 1.75 -9.07
CA ASP A 55 3.48 2.04 -10.34
C ASP A 55 3.04 3.49 -10.53
N ARG A 56 2.77 3.84 -11.80
CA ARG A 56 2.27 5.14 -12.31
C ARG A 56 3.22 6.32 -12.13
N GLY A 57 3.74 6.54 -10.93
CA GLY A 57 4.71 7.60 -10.66
C GLY A 57 6.16 7.16 -10.88
N PRO A 58 7.08 8.13 -10.98
CA PRO A 58 8.44 7.87 -11.48
C PRO A 58 9.42 7.31 -10.46
N LYS A 59 9.08 7.28 -9.16
CA LYS A 59 10.03 7.01 -8.07
C LYS A 59 9.64 5.83 -7.17
N SER A 60 8.99 4.80 -7.73
CA SER A 60 8.56 3.60 -6.98
C SER A 60 9.69 2.92 -6.22
N SER A 61 10.88 2.80 -6.81
CA SER A 61 12.08 2.27 -6.13
C SER A 61 12.46 3.07 -4.88
N GLY A 62 12.42 4.39 -4.94
CA GLY A 62 12.70 5.26 -3.80
C GLY A 62 11.62 5.22 -2.72
N VAL A 63 10.35 5.06 -3.11
CA VAL A 63 9.25 4.84 -2.15
C VAL A 63 9.45 3.53 -1.39
N LEU A 64 9.78 2.43 -2.09
CA LEU A 64 10.02 1.14 -1.45
C LEU A 64 11.27 1.17 -0.56
N GLU A 65 12.33 1.86 -0.98
CA GLU A 65 13.52 2.06 -0.15
C GLU A 65 13.16 2.80 1.14
N GLU A 66 12.46 3.92 1.04
CA GLU A 66 12.07 4.72 2.21
C GLU A 66 11.18 3.92 3.16
N LEU A 67 10.11 3.30 2.65
CA LEU A 67 9.15 2.57 3.48
C LEU A 67 9.73 1.31 4.13
N SER A 68 10.73 0.68 3.51
CA SER A 68 11.35 -0.55 4.03
C SER A 68 12.52 -0.31 4.98
N THR A 69 13.11 0.88 4.99
CA THR A 69 14.35 1.16 5.76
C THR A 69 14.20 2.24 6.81
N THR A 70 13.16 3.08 6.73
CA THR A 70 12.98 4.21 7.64
C THR A 70 11.77 4.02 8.54
N GLN A 71 11.79 4.70 9.69
CA GLN A 71 10.67 4.79 10.61
C GLN A 71 10.62 6.23 11.13
N PRO A 72 9.49 6.94 11.02
CA PRO A 72 9.41 8.30 11.57
C PRO A 72 9.61 8.31 13.09
N ASP A 73 10.43 9.23 13.59
CA ASP A 73 10.71 9.32 15.03
C ASP A 73 9.43 9.59 15.83
N GLY A 74 9.24 8.81 16.90
CA GLY A 74 8.09 8.98 17.81
C GLY A 74 6.73 8.65 17.20
N ILE A 75 6.69 8.02 16.02
CA ILE A 75 5.47 7.59 15.34
C ILE A 75 5.69 6.16 14.84
N GLN A 76 4.77 5.24 15.14
CA GLN A 76 4.81 3.88 14.58
C GLN A 76 4.18 3.88 13.19
N ARG A 77 4.79 3.20 12.22
CA ARG A 77 4.33 3.17 10.82
C ARG A 77 4.05 1.73 10.45
N PHE A 78 2.86 1.52 9.93
CA PHE A 78 2.44 0.25 9.37
C PHE A 78 2.10 0.46 7.89
N CYS A 79 2.46 -0.52 7.08
CA CYS A 79 2.22 -0.49 5.64
C CYS A 79 1.34 -1.69 5.27
N LEU A 80 0.20 -1.45 4.64
CA LEU A 80 -0.63 -2.49 4.04
C LEU A 80 -0.15 -2.81 2.63
N SER A 81 -0.49 -3.99 2.12
CA SER A 81 -0.36 -4.28 0.69
C SER A 81 -1.49 -3.63 -0.09
N GLY A 82 -1.18 -3.05 -1.24
CA GLY A 82 -2.16 -2.78 -2.29
C GLY A 82 -2.23 -3.89 -3.33
N ASN A 83 -3.09 -3.72 -4.32
CA ASN A 83 -3.16 -4.63 -5.47
C ASN A 83 -1.99 -4.45 -6.43
N HIS A 84 -1.35 -3.27 -6.45
CA HIS A 84 -0.17 -3.03 -7.25
C HIS A 84 1.05 -3.80 -6.73
N GLU A 85 1.26 -3.87 -5.41
CA GLU A 85 2.32 -4.73 -4.83
C GLU A 85 2.08 -6.22 -5.13
N GLU A 86 0.83 -6.69 -5.06
CA GLU A 86 0.50 -8.07 -5.43
C GLU A 86 0.81 -8.36 -6.91
N SER A 87 0.45 -7.44 -7.80
CA SER A 87 0.69 -7.56 -9.24
C SER A 87 2.17 -7.52 -9.60
N MET A 88 2.94 -6.67 -8.92
CA MET A 88 4.40 -6.62 -9.04
C MET A 88 5.02 -7.95 -8.61
N LEU A 89 4.65 -8.48 -7.44
CA LEU A 89 5.18 -9.77 -6.96
C LEU A 89 4.83 -10.93 -7.88
N ASP A 90 3.65 -10.92 -8.50
CA ASP A 90 3.27 -11.92 -9.51
C ASP A 90 4.18 -11.86 -10.74
N PHE A 91 4.43 -10.64 -11.25
CA PHE A 91 5.36 -10.42 -12.35
C PHE A 91 6.77 -10.93 -12.02
N LEU A 92 7.27 -10.65 -10.81
CA LEU A 92 8.62 -11.03 -10.41
C LEU A 92 8.84 -12.55 -10.33
N LYS A 93 7.78 -13.36 -10.12
CA LYS A 93 7.87 -14.83 -10.17
C LYS A 93 8.19 -15.32 -11.58
N ASN A 94 7.61 -14.71 -12.60
CA ASN A 94 7.82 -15.08 -13.99
C ASN A 94 7.80 -13.85 -14.93
N PRO A 95 8.89 -13.06 -14.96
CA PRO A 95 8.94 -11.84 -15.77
C PRO A 95 8.75 -12.14 -17.26
N HIS A 96 7.79 -11.47 -17.88
CA HIS A 96 7.53 -11.55 -19.32
C HIS A 96 6.90 -10.25 -19.84
N ARG A 97 7.13 -9.95 -21.12
CA ARG A 97 6.74 -8.67 -21.73
C ARG A 97 5.24 -8.44 -21.84
N ASP A 98 4.46 -9.51 -21.92
CA ASP A 98 3.00 -9.46 -22.05
C ASP A 98 2.28 -9.50 -20.69
N HIS A 99 3.03 -9.35 -19.59
CA HIS A 99 2.45 -9.42 -18.25
C HIS A 99 1.57 -8.20 -18.00
N ARG A 100 0.30 -8.44 -17.64
CA ARG A 100 -0.72 -7.40 -17.49
C ARG A 100 -0.34 -6.24 -16.56
N TRP A 101 0.42 -6.52 -15.49
CA TRP A 101 0.96 -5.49 -14.59
C TRP A 101 1.68 -4.34 -15.32
N LEU A 102 2.38 -4.63 -16.42
CA LEU A 102 3.09 -3.63 -17.22
C LEU A 102 2.14 -2.59 -17.83
N GLU A 103 0.88 -2.95 -18.08
CA GLU A 103 -0.17 -2.05 -18.57
C GLU A 103 -0.76 -1.14 -17.48
N PHE A 104 -0.52 -1.47 -16.20
CA PHE A 104 -1.06 -0.76 -15.04
C PHE A 104 -0.02 0.09 -14.31
N GLY A 105 1.04 0.50 -15.01
CA GLY A 105 2.09 1.35 -14.47
C GLY A 105 3.35 0.60 -14.02
N GLY A 106 3.42 -0.72 -14.26
CA GLY A 106 4.61 -1.52 -13.96
C GLY A 106 5.85 -1.10 -14.76
N LEU A 107 5.66 -0.46 -15.93
CA LEU A 107 6.76 0.10 -16.72
C LEU A 107 7.49 1.21 -15.94
N GLU A 108 6.75 2.14 -15.33
CA GLU A 108 7.26 3.23 -14.53
C GLU A 108 8.01 2.69 -13.30
N THR A 109 7.49 1.63 -12.67
CA THR A 109 8.21 0.93 -11.61
C THR A 109 9.55 0.39 -12.09
N LEU A 110 9.59 -0.36 -13.21
CA LEU A 110 10.84 -0.89 -13.76
C LEU A 110 11.83 0.22 -14.14
N GLN A 111 11.34 1.32 -14.72
CA GLN A 111 12.14 2.49 -15.05
C GLN A 111 12.78 3.11 -13.80
N SER A 112 12.04 3.17 -12.68
CA SER A 112 12.57 3.66 -11.39
C SER A 112 13.70 2.79 -10.84
N TYR A 113 13.81 1.52 -11.26
CA TYR A 113 14.92 0.62 -10.95
C TYR A 113 16.06 0.67 -11.97
N GLY A 114 16.02 1.60 -12.93
CA GLY A 114 17.06 1.71 -13.96
C GLY A 114 16.89 0.72 -15.12
N ILE A 115 15.67 0.22 -15.36
CA ILE A 115 15.31 -0.57 -16.56
C ILE A 115 14.50 0.34 -17.52
N PRO A 116 15.15 1.18 -18.32
CA PRO A 116 14.48 2.20 -19.15
C PRO A 116 13.61 1.63 -20.28
N TRP A 117 13.92 0.42 -20.75
CA TRP A 117 13.14 -0.30 -21.76
C TRP A 117 13.08 -1.79 -21.43
N LEU A 118 12.00 -2.44 -21.87
CA LEU A 118 11.87 -3.89 -21.73
C LEU A 118 12.81 -4.59 -22.73
N PRO A 119 13.71 -5.48 -22.28
CA PRO A 119 14.47 -6.33 -23.18
C PRO A 119 13.55 -7.16 -24.06
N ASP A 120 13.97 -7.43 -25.30
CA ASP A 120 13.13 -8.16 -26.24
C ASP A 120 12.93 -9.64 -25.87
N ASP A 121 13.87 -10.19 -25.12
CA ASP A 121 13.90 -11.56 -24.65
C ASP A 121 13.51 -11.66 -23.16
N ASN A 122 12.58 -12.58 -22.84
CA ASN A 122 12.08 -12.78 -21.47
C ASN A 122 13.18 -13.27 -20.50
N ARG A 123 14.21 -13.97 -20.98
CA ARG A 123 15.34 -14.38 -20.13
C ARG A 123 16.21 -13.16 -19.78
N GLN A 124 16.48 -12.28 -20.73
CA GLN A 124 17.17 -11.00 -20.46
C GLN A 124 16.37 -10.11 -19.51
N LEU A 125 15.05 -10.00 -19.69
CA LEU A 125 14.17 -9.27 -18.76
C LEU A 125 14.26 -9.83 -17.34
N ARG A 126 14.22 -11.16 -17.18
CA ARG A 126 14.38 -11.80 -15.87
C ARG A 126 15.72 -11.46 -15.22
N ILE A 127 16.82 -11.50 -15.97
CA ILE A 127 18.15 -11.15 -15.45
C ILE A 127 18.19 -9.67 -15.04
N ALA A 128 17.69 -8.78 -15.89
CA ALA A 128 17.69 -7.34 -15.61
C ALA A 128 16.93 -7.02 -14.33
N VAL A 129 15.73 -7.58 -14.17
CA VAL A 129 14.89 -7.42 -12.97
C VAL A 129 15.59 -7.97 -11.71
N GLN A 130 16.17 -9.16 -11.79
CA GLN A 130 16.89 -9.78 -10.66
C GLN A 130 18.13 -8.99 -10.23
N GLN A 131 18.79 -8.31 -11.15
CA GLN A 131 19.96 -7.48 -10.85
C GLN A 131 19.58 -6.09 -10.34
N ALA A 132 18.48 -5.53 -10.85
CA ALA A 132 18.09 -4.15 -10.58
C ALA A 132 17.26 -3.99 -9.29
N ILE A 133 16.39 -4.96 -8.96
CA ILE A 133 15.50 -4.86 -7.80
C ILE A 133 16.18 -5.46 -6.56
N PRO A 134 16.43 -4.66 -5.51
CA PRO A 134 17.03 -5.17 -4.29
C PRO A 134 16.15 -6.23 -3.61
N PRO A 135 16.74 -7.32 -3.06
CA PRO A 135 15.97 -8.36 -2.38
C PRO A 135 15.10 -7.84 -1.23
N HIS A 136 15.54 -6.81 -0.49
CA HIS A 136 14.76 -6.26 0.63
C HIS A 136 13.47 -5.57 0.18
N HIS A 137 13.41 -5.03 -1.04
CA HIS A 137 12.16 -4.48 -1.59
C HIS A 137 11.15 -5.59 -1.88
N ILE A 138 11.63 -6.72 -2.40
CA ILE A 138 10.78 -7.89 -2.69
C ILE A 138 10.25 -8.48 -1.39
N THR A 139 11.13 -8.67 -0.40
CA THR A 139 10.75 -9.15 0.93
C THR A 139 9.77 -8.20 1.60
N PHE A 140 10.05 -6.88 1.59
CA PHE A 140 9.14 -5.88 2.13
C PHE A 140 7.75 -6.00 1.51
N ALA A 141 7.63 -5.98 0.18
CA ALA A 141 6.34 -6.08 -0.51
C ALA A 141 5.61 -7.41 -0.23
N ALA A 142 6.35 -8.51 -0.07
CA ALA A 142 5.80 -9.82 0.24
C ALA A 142 5.26 -9.92 1.67
N ASP A 143 5.93 -9.25 2.62
CA ASP A 143 5.60 -9.30 4.05
C ASP A 143 4.49 -8.31 4.44
N LEU A 144 4.09 -7.40 3.55
CA LEU A 144 3.01 -6.45 3.80
C LEU A 144 1.70 -7.17 4.20
N PRO A 145 1.11 -6.84 5.36
CA PRO A 145 -0.21 -7.34 5.74
C PRO A 145 -1.32 -6.85 4.80
N SER A 146 -2.41 -7.59 4.71
CA SER A 146 -3.61 -7.19 3.94
C SER A 146 -4.67 -6.49 4.79
N LEU A 147 -4.53 -6.53 6.13
CA LEU A 147 -5.49 -5.95 7.06
C LEU A 147 -4.81 -5.51 8.36
N ILE A 148 -5.20 -4.35 8.87
CA ILE A 148 -4.91 -3.90 10.24
C ILE A 148 -6.22 -3.55 10.92
N ALA A 149 -6.45 -4.09 12.12
CA ALA A 149 -7.60 -3.77 12.95
C ALA A 149 -7.17 -3.32 14.34
N VAL A 150 -7.82 -2.26 14.82
CA VAL A 150 -7.73 -1.72 16.18
C VAL A 150 -9.17 -1.57 16.71
N PRO A 151 -9.39 -1.35 18.01
CA PRO A 151 -10.73 -1.08 18.53
C PRO A 151 -11.47 0.02 17.74
N GLY A 152 -12.59 -0.38 17.10
CA GLY A 152 -13.48 0.53 16.35
C GLY A 152 -13.01 0.94 14.95
N LEU A 153 -11.85 0.48 14.47
CA LEU A 153 -11.36 0.78 13.12
C LEU A 153 -10.73 -0.44 12.44
N CYS A 154 -10.95 -0.54 11.13
CA CYS A 154 -10.31 -1.52 10.26
C CYS A 154 -9.76 -0.81 9.03
N PHE A 155 -8.52 -1.13 8.68
CA PHE A 155 -7.80 -0.58 7.55
C PHE A 155 -7.48 -1.73 6.59
N VAL A 156 -7.90 -1.54 5.35
CA VAL A 156 -7.72 -2.45 4.21
C VAL A 156 -7.51 -1.57 2.98
N HIS A 157 -6.86 -2.11 1.95
CA HIS A 157 -6.56 -1.32 0.75
C HIS A 157 -7.83 -0.95 -0.05
N ALA A 158 -8.61 -1.95 -0.47
CA ALA A 158 -9.80 -1.73 -1.29
C ALA A 158 -11.11 -1.75 -0.48
N GLY A 159 -11.35 -2.84 0.25
CA GLY A 159 -12.58 -3.00 1.01
C GLY A 159 -12.76 -4.40 1.56
N LEU A 160 -13.93 -4.68 2.13
CA LEU A 160 -14.24 -5.97 2.74
C LEU A 160 -15.63 -6.45 2.32
N LEU A 161 -15.86 -7.75 2.40
CA LEU A 161 -17.21 -8.29 2.23
C LEU A 161 -18.03 -8.03 3.48
N ASN A 162 -19.23 -7.50 3.30
CA ASN A 162 -20.18 -7.35 4.40
C ASN A 162 -20.53 -8.72 5.00
N ASP A 163 -20.78 -8.72 6.31
CA ASP A 163 -21.19 -9.90 7.09
C ASP A 163 -20.17 -11.05 7.13
N VAL A 164 -18.94 -10.84 6.65
CA VAL A 164 -17.82 -11.77 6.77
C VAL A 164 -16.89 -11.30 7.90
N PRO A 165 -16.59 -12.13 8.92
CA PRO A 165 -15.64 -11.76 9.99
C PRO A 165 -14.27 -11.35 9.44
N LEU A 166 -13.61 -10.39 10.08
CA LEU A 166 -12.33 -9.82 9.61
C LEU A 166 -11.25 -10.91 9.42
N GLU A 167 -11.21 -11.90 10.31
CA GLU A 167 -10.30 -13.04 10.27
C GLU A 167 -10.53 -13.92 9.05
N GLN A 168 -11.75 -13.93 8.51
CA GLN A 168 -12.18 -14.77 7.39
C GLN A 168 -12.20 -14.04 6.04
N GLN A 169 -11.94 -12.72 6.02
CA GLN A 169 -11.81 -11.97 4.76
C GLN A 169 -10.70 -12.54 3.87
N GLU A 170 -10.93 -12.68 2.58
CA GLU A 170 -9.88 -13.17 1.66
C GLU A 170 -9.08 -12.00 1.06
N ASP A 171 -7.77 -12.17 0.87
CA ASP A 171 -6.88 -11.14 0.31
C ASP A 171 -7.40 -10.60 -1.04
N LYS A 172 -7.97 -11.47 -1.89
CA LYS A 172 -8.54 -11.07 -3.19
C LYS A 172 -9.66 -10.02 -3.04
N HIS A 173 -10.38 -9.99 -1.92
CA HIS A 173 -11.38 -8.96 -1.66
C HIS A 173 -10.71 -7.73 -1.04
N LEU A 174 -9.84 -7.95 -0.04
CA LEU A 174 -9.13 -6.88 0.67
C LEU A 174 -8.33 -5.96 -0.26
N LEU A 175 -7.79 -6.54 -1.34
CA LEU A 175 -6.96 -5.83 -2.30
C LEU A 175 -7.72 -5.37 -3.56
N TRP A 176 -8.82 -6.00 -3.97
CA TRP A 176 -9.41 -5.72 -5.29
C TRP A 176 -10.90 -5.37 -5.31
N ILE A 177 -11.61 -5.49 -4.19
CA ILE A 177 -13.06 -5.34 -4.20
C ILE A 177 -13.48 -3.91 -4.54
N ARG A 178 -14.41 -3.77 -5.49
CA ARG A 178 -15.03 -2.49 -5.81
C ARG A 178 -16.28 -2.26 -4.97
N PRO A 179 -16.73 -1.01 -4.75
CA PRO A 179 -17.94 -0.73 -3.98
C PRO A 179 -19.18 -1.50 -4.46
N SER A 180 -19.31 -1.75 -5.77
CA SER A 180 -20.41 -2.54 -6.35
C SER A 180 -20.41 -4.02 -5.97
N GLN A 181 -19.32 -4.53 -5.41
CA GLN A 181 -19.11 -5.94 -5.07
C GLN A 181 -19.18 -6.20 -3.55
N GLN A 182 -19.20 -5.16 -2.71
CA GLN A 182 -19.18 -5.29 -1.24
C GLN A 182 -20.47 -5.89 -0.64
N GLY A 183 -21.55 -5.98 -1.43
CA GLY A 183 -22.88 -6.40 -0.97
C GLY A 183 -23.55 -5.33 -0.11
N ALA A 184 -24.88 -5.41 0.08
CA ALA A 184 -25.55 -4.57 1.08
C ALA A 184 -25.39 -5.23 2.46
N PRO A 185 -25.10 -4.48 3.54
CA PRO A 185 -24.97 -5.07 4.86
C PRO A 185 -26.32 -5.61 5.34
N SER A 186 -26.31 -6.82 5.92
CA SER A 186 -27.52 -7.44 6.45
C SER A 186 -28.09 -6.73 7.69
N VAL A 187 -27.26 -5.93 8.35
CA VAL A 187 -27.60 -5.12 9.53
C VAL A 187 -27.12 -3.67 9.29
N PRO A 188 -27.88 -2.63 9.65
CA PRO A 188 -27.41 -1.24 9.56
C PRO A 188 -26.08 -1.08 10.30
N ASN A 189 -25.08 -0.53 9.61
CA ASN A 189 -23.71 -0.40 10.09
C ASN A 189 -23.67 0.19 11.52
N PRO A 190 -23.21 -0.56 12.54
CA PRO A 190 -23.12 -0.05 13.90
C PRO A 190 -21.99 0.97 14.09
N PHE A 191 -21.12 1.13 13.09
CA PHE A 191 -20.02 2.08 13.08
C PHE A 191 -20.28 3.18 12.04
N PRO A 192 -20.99 4.27 12.40
CA PRO A 192 -21.07 5.43 11.53
C PRO A 192 -19.64 5.92 11.26
N HIS A 193 -19.27 6.04 9.99
CA HIS A 193 -18.00 6.67 9.60
C HIS A 193 -17.87 8.01 10.33
N GLY A 194 -16.95 8.05 11.30
CA GLY A 194 -17.02 9.05 12.36
C GLY A 194 -15.72 9.13 13.14
N SER A 195 -14.63 9.46 12.47
CA SER A 195 -13.55 10.24 13.08
C SER A 195 -12.94 11.10 11.99
N ARG A 196 -12.83 12.40 12.24
CA ARG A 196 -12.24 13.40 11.33
C ARG A 196 -10.91 12.88 10.77
N SER A 197 -10.94 12.28 9.58
CA SER A 197 -9.74 12.09 8.78
C SER A 197 -9.42 13.45 8.17
N HIS A 198 -8.29 14.04 8.56
CA HIS A 198 -7.66 15.06 7.72
C HIS A 198 -7.10 14.32 6.50
N ALA A 199 -7.99 13.96 5.58
CA ALA A 199 -7.63 13.41 4.28
C ALA A 199 -7.00 14.54 3.46
N GLY A 200 -5.67 14.56 3.45
CA GLY A 200 -4.87 15.61 2.83
C GLY A 200 -3.87 15.03 1.85
N ALA A 201 -4.34 14.45 0.74
CA ALA A 201 -3.72 14.46 -0.59
C ALA A 201 -4.53 13.54 -1.51
N GLN A 202 -5.51 14.10 -2.22
CA GLN A 202 -5.96 13.51 -3.48
C GLN A 202 -4.84 13.77 -4.48
N CYS A 203 -4.11 12.72 -4.87
CA CYS A 203 -3.35 12.79 -6.10
C CYS A 203 -4.36 12.72 -7.25
N CYS A 204 -4.28 13.68 -8.17
CA CYS A 204 -5.17 13.80 -9.31
C CYS A 204 -5.16 12.51 -10.12
N ASP A 205 -6.22 11.72 -10.05
CA ASP A 205 -6.51 10.72 -11.06
C ASP A 205 -6.89 11.48 -12.35
N GLY A 206 -5.91 11.59 -13.24
CA GLY A 206 -6.15 11.87 -14.64
C GLY A 206 -6.68 10.62 -15.32
N ARG A 207 -7.96 10.30 -15.09
CA ARG A 207 -8.88 9.67 -16.06
C ARG A 207 -10.31 9.60 -15.52
#